data_AF-A0A7R9HIQ6-F1
#
_entry.id   AF-A0A7R9HIQ6-F1
#
_cell.length_a   1.000
_cell.length_b   1.000
_cell.length_c   1.000
_cell.angle_alpha   90.00
_cell.angle_beta   90.00
_cell.angle_gamma   90.00
#
_symmetry.space_group_name_H-M   'P 1'
#
loop_
_entity.id
_entity.type
_entity.pdbx_description
1 polymer ?
#
loop_
_entity_poly.entity_id
_entity_poly.type
_entity_poly.pdbx_seq_one_letter_code
_entity_poly.pdbx_strand_id
1 'polypeptide(L)'
;MNVIDNSEGNIAIIGEMERSEEKRSKRDDSLRDFERHYSSRDEGSNVNRGNFDGSEAGSSFMGQGRGRGRGGRGGHPPGLKGKDIGMWYRQKSLQNKKKEEEKFDLRLAVNLDPRRHQQIEDLLCSIRTPYLCGAQKEISKSNIFSDTLRTKGEFVKKSRTKESERLDKFSGERINNTKVPDNWDDVMEDSEACKPNLSSVSVPGASENWETTSIKYSHIGESEFKRKFLQNITGSIGSKMDNSLFMTSVLAKDSKLDESLKERLQAKQENSARYNQMLEFRKKLPSFQMRQDILQMVRENQVILISGETGCGKTTQVAQFILDDYILRGEGSTCHVVCTQPRRISATSVAERVASERDEVCGADSTGYQIRLEAKICRKKGSILFCTTGILLQWMRSDPALREVSHLVLDEIHERDVTSDFVITILKDVIPKRPNLKVILMSATLNAEQFSKYYDNCPSINIPGFTYPVEELYLEDVLHLTNFTAFKPPRQEQGWKKHMPHNKSKLRKTDEFKDFIEPYVRHLQSQKKYSSRVLECLKNPNSEDICLELVEALLHHICSTKEDGAILVFLPGWADISSLHNIITNCGSDNI
;
A
#
# COMPACT_ATOMS: atom_id res chain seq x y z
N MET A 1 38.36 22.08 9.03
CA MET A 1 38.99 20.75 9.22
C MET A 1 38.29 20.05 10.38
N ASN A 2 37.64 18.93 10.08
CA ASN A 2 37.41 17.81 10.99
C ASN A 2 37.06 16.63 10.07
N VAL A 3 37.66 15.47 10.30
CA VAL A 3 37.44 14.28 9.47
C VAL A 3 36.27 13.50 10.07
N ILE A 4 35.31 13.15 9.23
CA ILE A 4 34.37 12.05 9.50
C ILE A 4 34.67 11.00 8.45
N ASP A 5 35.02 9.81 8.92
CA ASP A 5 35.35 8.67 8.07
C ASP A 5 34.06 8.11 7.47
N ASN A 6 34.02 7.95 6.15
CA ASN A 6 32.79 7.68 5.38
C ASN A 6 32.91 6.35 4.62
N SER A 7 33.45 5.34 5.29
CA SER A 7 33.69 4.00 4.76
C SER A 7 32.44 3.09 4.78
N GLU A 8 31.31 3.54 4.23
CA GLU A 8 30.16 2.64 3.98
C GLU A 8 29.21 3.18 2.87
N GLY A 9 29.32 2.58 1.68
CA GLY A 9 28.54 2.97 0.50
C GLY A 9 27.08 2.50 0.55
N ASN A 10 26.22 3.29 1.18
CA ASN A 10 24.80 2.97 1.33
C ASN A 10 24.00 3.10 0.02
N ILE A 11 23.82 1.98 -0.69
CA ILE A 11 22.90 1.87 -1.84
C ILE A 11 21.45 1.88 -1.34
N ALA A 12 20.72 2.96 -1.62
CA ALA A 12 19.31 3.08 -1.25
C ALA A 12 18.39 2.33 -2.24
N ILE A 13 17.99 1.11 -1.90
CA ILE A 13 17.03 0.31 -2.69
C ILE A 13 15.62 0.88 -2.51
N ILE A 14 15.13 1.64 -3.50
CA ILE A 14 13.75 2.13 -3.55
C ILE A 14 12.92 1.17 -4.42
N GLY A 15 11.89 0.56 -3.84
CA GLY A 15 11.12 -0.52 -4.46
C GLY A 15 9.85 -0.11 -5.22
N GLU A 16 9.56 -0.90 -6.26
CA GLU A 16 8.26 -1.08 -6.93
C GLU A 16 7.58 0.14 -7.58
N MET A 17 7.74 0.25 -8.90
CA MET A 17 6.91 1.09 -9.78
C MET A 17 6.18 0.20 -10.80
N GLU A 18 5.11 -0.49 -10.38
CA GLU A 18 4.27 -1.27 -11.29
C GLU A 18 3.60 -0.38 -12.35
N ARG A 19 3.60 -0.84 -13.61
CA ARG A 19 3.01 -0.11 -14.75
C ARG A 19 1.84 -0.88 -15.37
N SER A 20 0.64 -0.29 -15.28
CA SER A 20 -0.44 -0.29 -16.29
C SER A 20 -0.78 -1.62 -17.02
N GLU A 21 -1.99 -2.16 -16.79
CA GLU A 21 -2.48 -3.47 -17.30
C GLU A 21 -2.74 -3.59 -18.82
N GLU A 22 -2.11 -2.79 -19.69
CA GLU A 22 -2.44 -2.73 -21.13
C GLU A 22 -2.14 -4.04 -21.92
N LYS A 23 -1.37 -4.97 -21.32
CA LYS A 23 -1.09 -6.30 -21.89
C LYS A 23 -2.06 -7.40 -21.44
N ARG A 24 -3.12 -7.09 -20.65
CA ARG A 24 -4.16 -8.06 -20.23
C ARG A 24 -5.38 -8.10 -21.16
N SER A 25 -5.99 -6.96 -21.53
CA SER A 25 -7.23 -6.92 -22.35
C SER A 25 -7.11 -7.76 -23.64
N LYS A 26 -6.00 -7.60 -24.37
CA LYS A 26 -5.74 -8.31 -25.65
C LYS A 26 -5.69 -9.84 -25.55
N ARG A 27 -5.77 -10.44 -24.34
CA ARG A 27 -6.01 -11.89 -24.16
C ARG A 27 -7.48 -12.19 -23.88
N ASP A 28 -8.14 -11.43 -23.02
CA ASP A 28 -9.54 -11.66 -22.66
C ASP A 28 -10.49 -11.37 -23.84
N ASP A 29 -10.19 -10.37 -24.67
CA ASP A 29 -10.96 -10.10 -25.89
C ASP A 29 -10.88 -11.29 -26.87
N SER A 30 -9.70 -11.93 -27.00
CA SER A 30 -9.51 -13.13 -27.83
C SER A 30 -10.22 -14.38 -27.30
N LEU A 31 -10.58 -14.41 -26.02
CA LEU A 31 -11.41 -15.46 -25.41
C LEU A 31 -12.90 -15.18 -25.60
N ARG A 32 -13.32 -13.91 -25.47
CA ARG A 32 -14.71 -13.47 -25.65
C ARG A 32 -15.23 -13.70 -27.08
N ASP A 33 -14.40 -13.48 -28.08
CA ASP A 33 -14.78 -13.77 -29.47
C ASP A 33 -14.85 -15.29 -29.76
N PHE A 34 -14.08 -16.12 -29.03
CA PHE A 34 -14.16 -17.57 -29.18
C PHE A 34 -15.45 -18.17 -28.60
N GLU A 35 -15.97 -17.60 -27.49
CA GLU A 35 -17.26 -18.02 -26.92
C GLU A 35 -18.46 -17.51 -27.73
N ARG A 36 -18.37 -16.33 -28.36
CA ARG A 36 -19.44 -15.76 -29.20
C ARG A 36 -19.75 -16.57 -30.46
N HIS A 37 -18.84 -17.40 -30.95
CA HIS A 37 -19.05 -18.23 -32.15
C HIS A 37 -19.71 -19.60 -31.88
N TYR A 38 -20.07 -19.93 -30.62
CA TYR A 38 -20.69 -21.23 -30.29
C TYR A 38 -22.13 -21.18 -29.74
N SER A 39 -22.75 -19.99 -29.64
CA SER A 39 -24.10 -19.80 -29.05
C SER A 39 -25.17 -19.27 -30.04
N SER A 40 -24.95 -19.37 -31.35
CA SER A 40 -25.90 -18.86 -32.36
C SER A 40 -26.01 -19.76 -33.60
N ARG A 41 -26.65 -20.93 -33.46
CA ARG A 41 -27.17 -21.73 -34.59
C ARG A 41 -28.13 -22.85 -34.15
N ASP A 42 -29.31 -22.46 -33.69
CA ASP A 42 -30.50 -23.33 -33.65
C ASP A 42 -31.67 -22.56 -34.26
N GLU A 43 -31.76 -22.59 -35.60
CA GLU A 43 -33.00 -22.45 -36.38
C GLU A 43 -32.70 -22.90 -37.82
N GLY A 44 -33.65 -23.58 -38.46
CA GLY A 44 -33.35 -24.46 -39.60
C GLY A 44 -33.95 -24.03 -40.94
N SER A 45 -33.36 -24.54 -42.03
CA SER A 45 -34.05 -24.72 -43.31
C SER A 45 -33.28 -25.71 -44.20
N ASN A 46 -34.01 -26.46 -45.04
CA ASN A 46 -33.43 -27.28 -46.10
C ASN A 46 -32.87 -26.40 -47.23
N VAL A 47 -31.87 -26.89 -47.97
CA VAL A 47 -32.00 -27.24 -49.41
C VAL A 47 -30.66 -27.67 -50.03
N ASN A 48 -30.76 -28.65 -50.94
CA ASN A 48 -29.80 -29.13 -51.96
C ASN A 48 -28.41 -29.69 -51.62
N ARG A 49 -28.27 -30.92 -52.13
CA ARG A 49 -27.07 -31.68 -52.45
C ARG A 49 -26.10 -30.91 -53.38
N GLY A 50 -24.83 -31.23 -53.28
CA GLY A 50 -23.83 -31.02 -54.34
C GLY A 50 -22.67 -32.01 -54.16
N ASN A 51 -22.51 -32.95 -55.10
CA ASN A 51 -21.36 -33.87 -55.09
C ASN A 51 -20.09 -33.13 -55.55
N PHE A 52 -18.93 -33.50 -55.03
CA PHE A 52 -17.74 -33.69 -55.87
C PHE A 52 -16.86 -34.81 -55.29
N ASP A 53 -16.01 -35.39 -56.14
CA ASP A 53 -15.39 -36.71 -55.97
C ASP A 53 -13.87 -36.66 -56.18
N GLY A 54 -13.15 -37.74 -55.79
CA GLY A 54 -11.70 -37.91 -55.89
C GLY A 54 -11.05 -38.24 -54.52
N SER A 55 -10.48 -39.42 -54.22
CA SER A 55 -9.53 -40.30 -54.95
C SER A 55 -8.09 -39.73 -55.01
N GLU A 56 -7.00 -40.49 -54.77
CA GLU A 56 -6.85 -41.86 -54.26
C GLU A 56 -5.39 -42.10 -53.73
N ALA A 57 -5.03 -43.37 -53.43
CA ALA A 57 -3.71 -43.86 -52.96
C ALA A 57 -3.27 -43.38 -51.55
N GLY A 58 -2.44 -44.12 -50.78
CA GLY A 58 -1.67 -45.35 -51.01
C GLY A 58 -0.21 -45.15 -50.56
N SER A 59 0.52 -46.10 -49.96
CA SER A 59 0.20 -47.49 -49.58
C SER A 59 1.08 -47.96 -48.40
N SER A 60 0.73 -49.13 -47.87
CA SER A 60 1.37 -49.89 -46.77
C SER A 60 2.90 -49.87 -46.62
N PHE A 61 3.37 -49.93 -45.36
CA PHE A 61 4.49 -50.81 -44.99
C PHE A 61 4.29 -51.44 -43.60
N MET A 62 4.75 -52.67 -43.41
CA MET A 62 4.59 -53.45 -42.16
C MET A 62 5.96 -53.85 -41.61
N GLY A 63 6.16 -53.74 -40.29
CA GLY A 63 7.40 -54.15 -39.62
C GLY A 63 7.21 -54.25 -38.10
N GLN A 64 7.65 -55.35 -37.50
CA GLN A 64 7.41 -55.64 -36.07
C GLN A 64 8.59 -55.21 -35.18
N GLY A 65 8.29 -54.71 -33.98
CA GLY A 65 9.27 -54.47 -32.92
C GLY A 65 8.61 -54.48 -31.54
N ARG A 66 9.09 -55.34 -30.61
CA ARG A 66 8.51 -55.52 -29.27
C ARG A 66 9.27 -54.69 -28.23
N GLY A 67 8.57 -53.93 -27.38
CA GLY A 67 9.18 -53.19 -26.26
C GLY A 67 8.17 -52.86 -25.14
N ARG A 68 8.33 -53.46 -23.96
CA ARG A 68 7.41 -53.31 -22.80
C ARG A 68 7.63 -51.98 -22.06
N GLY A 69 6.59 -51.40 -21.45
CA GLY A 69 6.79 -50.25 -20.53
C GLY A 69 5.58 -49.37 -20.17
N ARG A 70 4.36 -49.89 -19.97
CA ARG A 70 3.22 -49.06 -19.53
C ARG A 70 3.14 -48.92 -18.01
N GLY A 71 3.28 -47.69 -17.50
CA GLY A 71 3.08 -47.32 -16.09
C GLY A 71 2.21 -46.07 -15.92
N GLY A 72 0.91 -46.27 -15.65
CA GLY A 72 0.07 -45.36 -14.85
C GLY A 72 0.00 -43.85 -15.18
N ARG A 73 -0.63 -43.45 -16.29
CA ARG A 73 -1.48 -42.24 -16.32
C ARG A 73 -2.83 -42.56 -16.97
N GLY A 74 -3.91 -42.43 -16.20
CA GLY A 74 -5.23 -42.96 -16.56
C GLY A 74 -6.00 -42.08 -17.55
N GLY A 75 -6.05 -42.53 -18.81
CA GLY A 75 -7.03 -42.08 -19.80
C GLY A 75 -8.47 -42.50 -19.44
N HIS A 76 -9.41 -42.21 -20.34
CA HIS A 76 -10.81 -42.62 -20.20
C HIS A 76 -10.97 -44.15 -20.28
N PRO A 77 -12.07 -44.71 -19.73
CA PRO A 77 -12.42 -46.12 -19.92
C PRO A 77 -12.38 -46.54 -21.41
N PRO A 78 -11.83 -47.73 -21.73
CA PRO A 78 -11.92 -48.28 -23.08
C PRO A 78 -13.38 -48.61 -23.42
N GLY A 79 -13.79 -48.33 -24.66
CA GLY A 79 -15.16 -48.54 -25.14
C GLY A 79 -15.89 -47.23 -25.47
N LEU A 80 -15.60 -46.15 -24.74
CA LEU A 80 -16.11 -44.80 -25.03
C LEU A 80 -15.59 -44.31 -26.39
N LYS A 81 -16.44 -43.62 -27.18
CA LYS A 81 -16.08 -43.03 -28.47
C LYS A 81 -16.68 -41.62 -28.61
N GLY A 82 -16.01 -40.73 -29.34
CA GLY A 82 -16.52 -39.40 -29.68
C GLY A 82 -17.01 -38.59 -28.48
N LYS A 83 -18.30 -38.22 -28.49
CA LYS A 83 -18.94 -37.33 -27.52
C LYS A 83 -18.82 -37.83 -26.07
N ASP A 84 -18.83 -39.15 -25.86
CA ASP A 84 -18.82 -39.76 -24.53
C ASP A 84 -17.48 -39.58 -23.82
N ILE A 85 -16.38 -39.54 -24.58
CA ILE A 85 -15.05 -39.22 -24.07
C ILE A 85 -15.03 -37.77 -23.53
N GLY A 86 -15.62 -36.84 -24.27
CA GLY A 86 -15.75 -35.44 -23.85
C GLY A 86 -16.59 -35.28 -22.58
N MET A 87 -17.73 -35.97 -22.50
CA MET A 87 -18.56 -36.01 -21.29
C MET A 87 -17.80 -36.58 -20.08
N TRP A 88 -17.04 -37.67 -20.26
CA TRP A 88 -16.22 -38.25 -19.19
C TRP A 88 -15.15 -37.28 -18.67
N TYR A 89 -14.42 -36.59 -19.55
CA TYR A 89 -13.44 -35.58 -19.14
C TYR A 89 -14.09 -34.39 -18.43
N ARG A 90 -15.27 -33.91 -18.89
CA ARG A 90 -16.05 -32.85 -18.22
C ARG A 90 -16.47 -33.27 -16.81
N GLN A 91 -17.02 -34.48 -16.66
CA GLN A 91 -17.46 -34.99 -15.36
C GLN A 91 -16.29 -35.26 -14.40
N LYS A 92 -15.16 -35.74 -14.91
CA LYS A 92 -13.91 -35.91 -14.13
C LYS A 92 -13.30 -34.58 -13.70
N SER A 93 -13.38 -33.54 -14.53
CA SER A 93 -12.97 -32.18 -14.17
C SER A 93 -13.82 -31.63 -13.01
N LEU A 94 -15.15 -31.79 -13.08
CA LEU A 94 -16.07 -31.38 -12.00
C LEU A 94 -15.83 -32.16 -10.69
N GLN A 95 -15.54 -33.46 -10.76
CA GLN A 95 -15.18 -34.26 -9.58
C GLN A 95 -13.83 -33.84 -8.96
N ASN A 96 -12.84 -33.50 -9.79
CA ASN A 96 -11.58 -32.96 -9.30
C ASN A 96 -11.80 -31.60 -8.62
N LYS A 97 -12.58 -30.70 -9.23
CA LYS A 97 -12.86 -29.38 -8.66
C LYS A 97 -13.53 -29.47 -7.29
N LYS A 98 -14.56 -30.33 -7.13
CA LYS A 98 -15.17 -30.59 -5.82
C LYS A 98 -14.16 -31.12 -4.78
N LYS A 99 -13.25 -32.00 -5.18
CA LYS A 99 -12.19 -32.50 -4.29
C LYS A 99 -11.10 -31.47 -3.97
N GLU A 100 -10.95 -30.43 -4.79
CA GLU A 100 -10.09 -29.30 -4.47
C GLU A 100 -10.80 -28.29 -3.54
N GLU A 101 -12.10 -28.08 -3.73
CA GLU A 101 -12.98 -27.30 -2.84
C GLU A 101 -13.05 -27.93 -1.42
N GLU A 102 -13.40 -29.22 -1.31
CA GLU A 102 -13.38 -29.98 -0.04
C GLU A 102 -12.01 -29.93 0.67
N LYS A 103 -10.91 -29.93 -0.11
CA LYS A 103 -9.54 -29.89 0.38
C LYS A 103 -9.04 -28.46 0.67
N PHE A 104 -9.78 -27.44 0.23
CA PHE A 104 -9.56 -26.04 0.57
C PHE A 104 -10.22 -25.72 1.92
N ASP A 105 -11.45 -26.18 2.14
CA ASP A 105 -12.15 -26.07 3.43
C ASP A 105 -11.37 -26.79 4.55
N LEU A 106 -10.89 -28.01 4.29
CA LEU A 106 -10.00 -28.76 5.20
C LEU A 106 -8.64 -28.07 5.49
N ARG A 107 -8.26 -27.02 4.74
CA ARG A 107 -7.06 -26.21 5.00
C ARG A 107 -7.34 -24.92 5.77
N LEU A 108 -8.60 -24.50 5.88
CA LEU A 108 -9.03 -23.34 6.67
C LEU A 108 -9.34 -23.69 8.14
N ALA A 109 -9.54 -24.98 8.45
CA ALA A 109 -9.68 -25.47 9.82
C ALA A 109 -8.34 -25.44 10.60
N VAL A 110 -8.05 -24.32 11.26
CA VAL A 110 -6.87 -24.17 12.14
C VAL A 110 -7.07 -24.97 13.44
N ASN A 111 -6.72 -26.26 13.41
CA ASN A 111 -6.58 -27.08 14.61
C ASN A 111 -5.33 -26.63 15.41
N LEU A 112 -5.54 -25.71 16.35
CA LEU A 112 -4.55 -25.37 17.37
C LEU A 112 -4.44 -26.50 18.40
N ASP A 113 -3.21 -26.94 18.66
CA ASP A 113 -2.89 -27.79 19.81
C ASP A 113 -3.29 -27.06 21.11
N PRO A 114 -4.13 -27.64 21.99
CA PRO A 114 -4.53 -27.01 23.26
C PRO A 114 -3.35 -26.52 24.11
N ARG A 115 -2.20 -27.18 24.05
CA ARG A 115 -0.98 -26.77 24.77
C ARG A 115 -0.40 -25.48 24.22
N ARG A 116 -0.49 -25.25 22.91
CA ARG A 116 -0.08 -23.99 22.27
C ARG A 116 -1.07 -22.86 22.54
N HIS A 117 -2.36 -23.18 22.64
CA HIS A 117 -3.35 -22.18 23.05
C HIS A 117 -3.09 -21.69 24.48
N GLN A 118 -2.82 -22.59 25.42
CA GLN A 118 -2.44 -22.24 26.79
C GLN A 118 -1.16 -21.38 26.83
N GLN A 119 -0.11 -21.77 26.10
CA GLN A 119 1.13 -20.96 26.03
C GLN A 119 0.92 -19.55 25.45
N ILE A 120 -0.08 -19.36 24.57
CA ILE A 120 -0.44 -18.04 24.05
C ILE A 120 -1.21 -17.21 25.10
N GLU A 121 -2.16 -17.81 25.82
CA GLU A 121 -2.84 -17.15 26.94
C GLU A 121 -1.86 -16.75 28.04
N ASP A 122 -0.93 -17.63 28.43
CA ASP A 122 0.09 -17.37 29.45
C ASP A 122 1.00 -16.19 29.01
N LEU A 123 1.38 -16.14 27.72
CA LEU A 123 2.12 -15.02 27.11
C LEU A 123 1.31 -13.72 27.13
N LEU A 124 0.05 -13.75 26.70
CA LEU A 124 -0.84 -12.57 26.72
C LEU A 124 -1.08 -12.04 28.15
N CYS A 125 -1.15 -12.93 29.13
CA CYS A 125 -1.19 -12.56 30.56
C CYS A 125 0.11 -11.86 30.98
N SER A 126 1.28 -12.42 30.65
CA SER A 126 2.59 -11.82 30.98
C SER A 126 2.85 -10.45 30.35
N ILE A 127 2.19 -10.13 29.22
CA ILE A 127 2.28 -8.84 28.54
C ILE A 127 1.27 -7.83 29.13
N ARG A 128 0.23 -8.29 29.82
CA ARG A 128 -0.88 -7.47 30.36
C ARG A 128 -0.66 -6.94 31.79
N THR A 129 0.58 -6.77 32.24
CA THR A 129 0.99 -5.75 33.22
C THR A 129 2.50 -5.52 33.07
N PRO A 130 3.00 -4.26 33.10
CA PRO A 130 2.78 -3.37 34.23
C PRO A 130 2.49 -1.90 33.86
N TYR A 131 1.23 -1.49 34.01
CA TYR A 131 0.82 -0.08 34.13
C TYR A 131 -0.21 0.09 35.25
N LEU A 132 0.06 -0.46 36.45
CA LEU A 132 -0.71 -0.20 37.68
C LEU A 132 -0.03 -0.73 38.97
N CYS A 133 1.23 -0.35 39.23
CA CYS A 133 1.81 -0.34 40.59
C CYS A 133 3.14 0.45 40.58
N GLY A 134 3.06 1.75 40.86
CA GLY A 134 4.19 2.69 40.76
C GLY A 134 4.39 3.58 42.00
N ALA A 135 3.90 3.14 43.16
CA ALA A 135 4.02 3.84 44.43
C ALA A 135 4.12 2.85 45.60
N GLN A 136 4.87 3.24 46.64
CA GLN A 136 5.03 2.53 47.93
C GLN A 136 5.56 1.08 47.87
N LYS A 137 6.90 0.92 47.88
CA LYS A 137 7.54 -0.21 48.58
C LYS A 137 9.02 0.01 48.95
N GLU A 138 9.26 0.81 49.97
CA GLU A 138 10.34 0.53 50.92
C GLU A 138 9.74 0.42 52.33
N ILE A 139 10.00 -0.73 52.98
CA ILE A 139 10.03 -1.04 54.43
C ILE A 139 9.77 -2.56 54.63
N SER A 140 10.47 -3.13 55.61
CA SER A 140 10.36 -4.51 56.14
C SER A 140 10.47 -5.69 55.16
N LYS A 141 11.69 -6.26 55.08
CA LYS A 141 11.91 -7.72 55.01
C LYS A 141 12.70 -8.16 56.24
N SER A 142 12.07 -8.85 57.19
CA SER A 142 12.74 -9.77 58.14
C SER A 142 11.70 -10.53 58.96
N ASN A 143 12.08 -11.74 59.40
CA ASN A 143 11.32 -12.68 60.24
C ASN A 143 10.14 -13.36 59.50
N ILE A 144 9.84 -14.65 59.70
CA ILE A 144 10.42 -15.65 60.63
C ILE A 144 11.02 -16.83 59.84
N PHE A 145 12.10 -17.41 60.35
CA PHE A 145 12.66 -18.70 59.92
C PHE A 145 12.43 -19.71 61.05
N SER A 146 12.10 -20.96 60.74
CA SER A 146 11.95 -22.03 61.74
C SER A 146 12.66 -23.31 61.33
N ASP A 147 13.37 -23.86 62.31
CA ASP A 147 13.73 -25.26 62.52
C ASP A 147 14.89 -25.93 61.73
N THR A 148 16.07 -25.80 62.37
CA THR A 148 16.81 -26.95 62.94
C THR A 148 17.45 -27.98 62.00
N LEU A 149 18.77 -27.85 61.79
CA LEU A 149 19.74 -28.74 62.47
C LEU A 149 21.22 -28.31 62.35
N ARG A 150 21.99 -28.69 63.38
CA ARG A 150 23.47 -28.89 63.45
C ARG A 150 24.47 -27.70 63.54
N THR A 151 24.82 -27.44 64.81
CA THR A 151 26.19 -27.34 65.40
C THR A 151 27.05 -26.05 65.36
N LYS A 152 27.16 -25.47 66.57
CA LYS A 152 28.36 -24.99 67.32
C LYS A 152 28.98 -23.60 67.07
N GLY A 153 28.85 -22.75 68.10
CA GLY A 153 29.80 -21.71 68.54
C GLY A 153 29.68 -20.32 67.87
N GLU A 154 30.04 -19.20 68.53
CA GLU A 154 30.24 -18.92 69.97
C GLU A 154 30.33 -17.38 70.20
N PHE A 155 29.88 -16.85 71.36
CA PHE A 155 29.95 -15.44 71.85
C PHE A 155 29.37 -14.28 70.96
N VAL A 156 28.64 -13.22 71.37
CA VAL A 156 28.06 -12.62 72.61
C VAL A 156 28.61 -11.22 72.99
N LYS A 157 27.69 -10.25 73.18
CA LYS A 157 27.84 -8.82 73.61
C LYS A 157 28.31 -7.84 72.49
N LYS A 158 27.96 -6.53 72.49
CA LYS A 158 27.31 -5.67 73.51
C LYS A 158 26.50 -4.49 72.91
N SER A 159 25.64 -3.96 73.78
CA SER A 159 24.80 -2.75 73.85
C SER A 159 25.53 -1.38 73.58
N ARG A 160 24.96 -0.15 73.64
CA ARG A 160 23.66 0.41 74.10
C ARG A 160 23.51 1.93 73.77
N THR A 161 22.28 2.47 73.61
CA THR A 161 21.86 3.90 73.87
C THR A 161 22.52 5.03 73.02
N LYS A 162 22.06 6.30 72.92
CA LYS A 162 21.10 7.24 73.59
C LYS A 162 20.79 8.42 72.59
N GLU A 163 19.98 9.50 72.73
CA GLU A 163 19.01 10.11 73.69
C GLU A 163 18.19 11.25 72.95
N SER A 164 16.99 11.68 73.45
CA SER A 164 16.45 13.08 73.62
C SER A 164 16.43 14.13 72.46
N GLU A 165 15.44 15.04 72.23
CA GLU A 165 14.09 15.32 72.82
C GLU A 165 13.24 16.38 72.05
N ARG A 166 12.03 16.67 72.60
CA ARG A 166 11.07 17.80 72.36
C ARG A 166 10.09 17.61 71.19
N LEU A 167 8.77 17.47 71.43
CA LEU A 167 7.76 18.45 71.92
C LEU A 167 7.43 19.50 70.83
N ASP A 168 6.17 19.76 70.42
CA ASP A 168 4.82 19.38 70.91
C ASP A 168 3.80 19.57 69.71
N LYS A 169 2.45 19.43 69.71
CA LYS A 169 1.39 19.24 70.72
C LYS A 169 0.04 18.78 70.08
N PHE A 170 -0.66 17.79 70.69
CA PHE A 170 -2.14 17.54 70.64
C PHE A 170 -2.83 17.22 69.26
N SER A 171 -4.00 16.54 69.17
CA SER A 171 -4.71 15.61 70.09
C SER A 171 -5.92 14.92 69.41
N GLY A 172 -6.09 13.60 69.61
CA GLY A 172 -7.36 12.86 69.41
C GLY A 172 -7.77 12.56 67.95
N GLU A 173 -8.52 11.50 67.62
CA GLU A 173 -8.87 10.30 68.40
C GLU A 173 -8.97 9.04 67.49
N ARG A 174 -8.86 7.89 68.17
CA ARG A 174 -9.46 6.56 67.96
C ARG A 174 -10.74 6.52 67.07
N ILE A 175 -11.14 5.42 66.38
CA ILE A 175 -10.82 4.00 66.55
C ILE A 175 -11.19 3.11 65.32
N ASN A 176 -10.57 1.92 65.22
CA ASN A 176 -10.94 0.69 64.49
C ASN A 176 -11.28 0.64 62.97
N ASN A 177 -10.71 -0.39 62.32
CA ASN A 177 -11.10 -0.94 61.01
C ASN A 177 -12.60 -1.28 60.90
N THR A 178 -13.20 -1.12 59.72
CA THR A 178 -14.26 -2.02 59.22
C THR A 178 -14.15 -2.22 57.70
N LYS A 179 -14.69 -3.34 57.22
CA LYS A 179 -14.61 -3.92 55.87
C LYS A 179 -15.01 -2.97 54.73
N VAL A 180 -14.34 -3.11 53.57
CA VAL A 180 -14.81 -2.61 52.27
C VAL A 180 -15.83 -3.62 51.68
N PRO A 181 -16.96 -3.18 51.12
CA PRO A 181 -17.83 -4.00 50.26
C PRO A 181 -17.52 -3.77 48.76
N ASP A 182 -17.64 -4.83 47.95
CA ASP A 182 -17.60 -4.74 46.48
C ASP A 182 -19.00 -4.48 45.90
N ASN A 183 -19.23 -3.29 45.32
CA ASN A 183 -20.07 -3.12 44.12
C ASN A 183 -19.78 -1.76 43.45
N TRP A 184 -19.98 -1.64 42.14
CA TRP A 184 -19.91 -0.39 41.38
C TRP A 184 -21.05 -0.32 40.36
N ASP A 185 -22.26 -0.17 40.88
CA ASP A 185 -23.40 0.44 40.19
C ASP A 185 -23.73 1.77 40.92
N ASP A 186 -24.61 2.58 40.34
CA ASP A 186 -25.08 3.89 40.85
C ASP A 186 -24.05 5.02 40.99
N VAL A 187 -23.88 5.83 39.93
CA VAL A 187 -24.20 7.29 39.94
C VAL A 187 -24.51 7.76 38.51
N MET A 188 -25.75 8.20 38.27
CA MET A 188 -26.15 9.42 37.51
C MET A 188 -27.62 9.27 37.06
N GLU A 189 -28.54 9.80 37.87
CA GLU A 189 -29.95 10.01 37.51
C GLU A 189 -30.19 11.53 37.28
N ASP A 190 -31.43 11.91 36.93
CA ASP A 190 -31.91 13.28 36.70
C ASP A 190 -31.31 14.09 35.52
N SER A 191 -31.93 13.90 34.34
CA SER A 191 -32.51 15.04 33.60
C SER A 191 -33.44 14.60 32.46
N GLU A 192 -34.75 14.52 32.72
CA GLU A 192 -35.76 14.31 31.67
C GLU A 192 -36.04 15.61 30.88
N ALA A 193 -35.83 15.59 29.55
CA ALA A 193 -36.50 16.50 28.62
C ALA A 193 -36.51 15.98 27.16
N CYS A 194 -37.58 16.29 26.43
CA CYS A 194 -37.69 16.29 24.96
C CYS A 194 -37.31 14.99 24.20
N LYS A 195 -38.27 14.04 24.13
CA LYS A 195 -38.31 13.02 23.05
C LYS A 195 -38.81 13.66 21.74
N PRO A 196 -38.08 13.64 20.62
CA PRO A 196 -38.63 14.00 19.31
C PRO A 196 -39.48 12.85 18.76
N ASN A 197 -40.71 13.13 18.33
CA ASN A 197 -41.55 12.15 17.64
C ASN A 197 -41.00 11.86 16.25
N LEU A 198 -40.55 10.62 16.01
CA LEU A 198 -40.14 10.16 14.68
C LEU A 198 -41.26 9.34 14.04
N SER A 199 -42.16 10.02 13.31
CA SER A 199 -43.17 9.36 12.48
C SER A 199 -42.50 8.59 11.34
N SER A 200 -42.85 7.31 11.18
CA SER A 200 -42.20 6.42 10.23
C SER A 200 -42.52 6.79 8.77
N VAL A 201 -41.55 7.35 8.05
CA VAL A 201 -41.56 7.41 6.59
C VAL A 201 -40.91 6.13 6.06
N SER A 202 -41.69 5.27 5.40
CA SER A 202 -41.23 3.99 4.87
C SER A 202 -40.56 4.15 3.49
N VAL A 203 -39.30 3.68 3.38
CA VAL A 203 -38.58 3.60 2.11
C VAL A 203 -38.53 2.12 1.68
N PRO A 204 -39.11 1.74 0.52
CA PRO A 204 -39.10 0.35 0.05
C PRO A 204 -37.68 -0.19 -0.22
N GLY A 205 -37.46 -1.48 0.04
CA GLY A 205 -36.22 -2.21 -0.30
C GLY A 205 -35.15 -2.28 0.80
N ALA A 206 -35.31 -1.56 1.92
CA ALA A 206 -34.33 -1.62 3.02
C ALA A 206 -34.52 -2.81 3.98
N SER A 207 -35.73 -3.39 4.08
CA SER A 207 -36.06 -4.33 5.16
C SER A 207 -35.51 -5.75 4.97
N GLU A 208 -35.68 -6.33 3.78
CA GLU A 208 -35.37 -7.75 3.53
C GLU A 208 -33.91 -8.13 3.86
N ASN A 209 -32.97 -7.20 3.64
CA ASN A 209 -31.57 -7.38 3.97
C ASN A 209 -31.27 -7.24 5.49
N TRP A 210 -32.04 -6.45 6.24
CA TRP A 210 -31.82 -6.31 7.70
C TRP A 210 -32.27 -7.58 8.43
N GLU A 211 -33.47 -8.08 8.13
CA GLU A 211 -34.03 -9.30 8.72
C GLU A 211 -33.13 -10.51 8.43
N THR A 212 -32.82 -10.76 7.15
CA THR A 212 -31.99 -11.89 6.72
C THR A 212 -30.60 -11.87 7.37
N THR A 213 -29.99 -10.69 7.52
CA THR A 213 -28.67 -10.55 8.17
C THR A 213 -28.76 -10.67 9.69
N SER A 214 -29.79 -10.10 10.31
CA SER A 214 -30.01 -10.19 11.76
C SER A 214 -30.24 -11.63 12.22
N ILE A 215 -31.07 -12.39 11.50
CA ILE A 215 -31.31 -13.82 11.73
C ILE A 215 -30.00 -14.62 11.67
N LYS A 216 -29.12 -14.32 10.69
CA LYS A 216 -27.82 -15.00 10.51
C LYS A 216 -26.86 -14.80 11.70
N TYR A 217 -26.97 -13.68 12.42
CA TYR A 217 -26.17 -13.38 13.62
C TYR A 217 -26.98 -13.42 14.93
N SER A 218 -28.11 -14.13 14.93
CA SER A 218 -28.95 -14.40 16.11
C SER A 218 -28.15 -14.98 17.29
N HIS A 219 -27.19 -15.87 17.00
CA HIS A 219 -26.30 -16.52 17.97
C HIS A 219 -25.34 -15.58 18.73
N ILE A 220 -25.17 -14.33 18.28
CA ILE A 220 -24.42 -13.31 19.03
C ILE A 220 -25.38 -12.66 20.03
N GLY A 221 -24.99 -12.54 21.30
CA GLY A 221 -25.79 -11.83 22.31
C GLY A 221 -26.02 -10.36 21.95
N GLU A 222 -27.21 -9.82 22.26
CA GLU A 222 -27.47 -8.39 22.06
C GLU A 222 -26.51 -7.55 22.91
N SER A 223 -25.87 -6.61 22.25
CA SER A 223 -24.72 -5.89 22.76
C SER A 223 -24.43 -4.68 21.88
N GLU A 224 -23.78 -3.66 22.46
CA GLU A 224 -23.21 -2.52 21.74
C GLU A 224 -22.35 -2.97 20.55
N PHE A 225 -21.59 -4.05 20.71
CA PHE A 225 -20.82 -4.69 19.64
C PHE A 225 -21.72 -5.25 18.52
N LYS A 226 -22.71 -6.11 18.84
CA LYS A 226 -23.62 -6.70 17.84
C LYS A 226 -24.36 -5.60 17.05
N ARG A 227 -24.83 -4.56 17.73
CA ARG A 227 -25.56 -3.44 17.11
C ARG A 227 -24.67 -2.67 16.13
N LYS A 228 -23.45 -2.29 16.54
CA LYS A 228 -22.45 -1.63 15.67
C LYS A 228 -21.99 -2.55 14.53
N PHE A 229 -21.82 -3.84 14.78
CA PHE A 229 -21.43 -4.84 13.77
C PHE A 229 -22.50 -5.00 12.69
N LEU A 230 -23.77 -5.19 13.07
CA LEU A 230 -24.89 -5.28 12.12
C LEU A 230 -25.06 -3.98 11.34
N GLN A 231 -25.08 -2.82 12.00
CA GLN A 231 -25.17 -1.51 11.34
C GLN A 231 -24.03 -1.28 10.33
N ASN A 232 -22.81 -1.76 10.62
CA ASN A 232 -21.68 -1.72 9.71
C ASN A 232 -21.82 -2.63 8.48
N ILE A 233 -22.65 -3.68 8.53
CA ILE A 233 -22.87 -4.64 7.44
C ILE A 233 -24.14 -4.33 6.63
N THR A 234 -25.25 -3.99 7.29
CA THR A 234 -26.55 -3.76 6.64
C THR A 234 -26.81 -2.31 6.25
N GLY A 235 -26.14 -1.34 6.89
CA GLY A 235 -26.36 0.08 6.63
C GLY A 235 -25.82 0.50 5.26
N SER A 236 -26.70 1.10 4.44
CA SER A 236 -26.30 1.86 3.23
C SER A 236 -25.31 2.97 3.58
N ILE A 237 -24.43 3.32 2.64
CA ILE A 237 -23.48 4.42 2.84
C ILE A 237 -24.20 5.76 3.09
N GLY A 238 -25.37 5.97 2.46
CA GLY A 238 -26.22 7.13 2.70
C GLY A 238 -26.65 7.25 4.16
N SER A 239 -27.31 6.22 4.72
CA SER A 239 -27.80 6.28 6.10
C SER A 239 -26.67 6.24 7.14
N LYS A 240 -25.53 5.61 6.85
CA LYS A 240 -24.32 5.75 7.68
C LYS A 240 -23.77 7.18 7.66
N MET A 241 -23.76 7.82 6.49
CA MET A 241 -23.27 9.19 6.35
C MET A 241 -24.19 10.18 7.07
N ASP A 242 -25.51 10.05 6.91
CA ASP A 242 -26.49 10.92 7.57
C ASP A 242 -26.38 10.81 9.11
N ASN A 243 -26.30 9.59 9.64
CA ASN A 243 -26.03 9.36 11.07
C ASN A 243 -24.69 9.99 11.54
N SER A 244 -23.65 9.99 10.69
CA SER A 244 -22.38 10.63 11.02
C SER A 244 -22.54 12.16 11.07
N LEU A 245 -23.22 12.75 10.08
CA LEU A 245 -23.43 14.21 9.98
C LEU A 245 -24.22 14.81 11.15
N PHE A 246 -25.10 14.02 11.80
CA PHE A 246 -25.78 14.44 13.04
C PHE A 246 -24.85 14.54 14.25
N MET A 247 -23.62 14.01 14.20
CA MET A 247 -22.64 14.10 15.28
C MET A 247 -21.65 15.25 15.04
N THR A 248 -21.50 16.12 16.04
CA THR A 248 -20.59 17.28 16.02
C THR A 248 -19.17 16.94 15.57
N SER A 249 -18.58 17.75 14.70
CA SER A 249 -17.16 17.61 14.31
C SER A 249 -16.22 17.92 15.48
N VAL A 250 -15.15 17.12 15.59
CA VAL A 250 -14.12 17.24 16.64
C VAL A 250 -13.21 18.46 16.41
N LEU A 251 -13.20 19.02 15.19
CA LEU A 251 -12.38 20.18 14.78
C LEU A 251 -12.98 21.54 15.22
N ALA A 252 -13.65 21.59 16.38
CA ALA A 252 -14.09 22.84 16.98
C ALA A 252 -12.90 23.76 17.29
N LYS A 253 -13.07 25.07 17.07
CA LYS A 253 -12.02 26.07 17.33
C LYS A 253 -11.63 26.10 18.82
N ASP A 254 -10.33 26.22 19.09
CA ASP A 254 -9.76 26.29 20.42
C ASP A 254 -8.70 27.40 20.43
N SER A 255 -9.10 28.60 20.89
CA SER A 255 -8.26 29.80 20.84
C SER A 255 -6.93 29.65 21.59
N LYS A 256 -6.88 28.85 22.66
CA LYS A 256 -5.65 28.61 23.43
C LYS A 256 -4.68 27.74 22.64
N LEU A 257 -5.21 26.74 21.94
CA LEU A 257 -4.42 25.93 21.03
C LEU A 257 -3.99 26.75 19.79
N ASP A 258 -4.88 27.58 19.23
CA ASP A 258 -4.55 28.46 18.10
C ASP A 258 -3.37 29.40 18.41
N GLU A 259 -3.41 30.03 19.58
CA GLU A 259 -2.34 30.90 20.09
C GLU A 259 -1.03 30.13 20.29
N SER A 260 -1.06 29.01 21.05
CA SER A 260 0.13 28.20 21.30
C SER A 260 0.73 27.58 20.03
N LEU A 261 -0.09 27.18 19.05
CA LEU A 261 0.39 26.71 17.75
C LEU A 261 1.11 27.80 16.96
N LYS A 262 0.63 29.04 17.04
CA LYS A 262 1.21 30.20 16.38
C LYS A 262 2.52 30.64 17.04
N GLU A 263 2.56 30.71 18.37
CA GLU A 263 3.78 30.92 19.15
C GLU A 263 4.86 29.88 18.80
N ARG A 264 4.50 28.58 18.76
CA ARG A 264 5.42 27.51 18.39
C ARG A 264 5.99 27.64 16.97
N LEU A 265 5.20 28.14 16.01
CA LEU A 265 5.66 28.36 14.64
C LEU A 265 6.60 29.56 14.54
N GLN A 266 6.27 30.66 15.23
CA GLN A 266 7.13 31.86 15.29
C GLN A 266 8.45 31.57 16.02
N ALA A 267 8.41 30.89 17.17
CA ALA A 267 9.60 30.49 17.92
C ALA A 267 10.55 29.60 17.10
N LYS A 268 10.04 28.77 16.17
CA LYS A 268 10.87 28.00 15.23
C LYS A 268 11.54 28.89 14.18
N GLN A 269 10.80 29.84 13.60
CA GLN A 269 11.29 30.81 12.62
C GLN A 269 12.35 31.75 13.21
N GLU A 270 12.23 32.09 14.49
CA GLU A 270 13.17 32.96 15.20
C GLU A 270 14.40 32.20 15.72
N ASN A 271 14.21 31.02 16.33
CA ASN A 271 15.25 30.38 17.15
C ASN A 271 15.86 29.09 16.58
N SER A 272 15.22 28.41 15.61
CA SER A 272 15.80 27.19 15.02
C SER A 272 16.54 27.46 13.71
N ALA A 273 17.88 27.42 13.79
CA ALA A 273 18.75 27.45 12.62
C ALA A 273 18.46 26.29 11.64
N ARG A 274 18.07 25.11 12.15
CA ARG A 274 17.73 23.94 11.33
C ARG A 274 16.40 24.13 10.58
N TYR A 275 15.38 24.67 11.26
CA TYR A 275 14.11 25.05 10.61
C TYR A 275 14.37 26.06 9.49
N ASN A 276 15.16 27.11 9.76
CA ASN A 276 15.47 28.13 8.77
C ASN A 276 16.31 27.59 7.60
N GLN A 277 17.28 26.70 7.83
CA GLN A 277 18.01 26.02 6.76
C GLN A 277 17.07 25.19 5.86
N MET A 278 16.09 24.49 6.44
CA MET A 278 15.06 23.77 5.68
C MET A 278 14.11 24.72 4.97
N LEU A 279 13.77 25.88 5.54
CA LEU A 279 12.95 26.90 4.89
C LEU A 279 13.65 27.49 3.65
N GLU A 280 14.95 27.78 3.71
CA GLU A 280 15.73 28.23 2.53
C GLU A 280 15.90 27.13 1.47
N PHE A 281 15.80 25.85 1.83
CA PHE A 281 15.65 24.78 0.84
C PHE A 281 14.24 24.81 0.22
N ARG A 282 13.19 24.83 1.04
CA ARG A 282 11.77 24.80 0.59
C ARG A 282 11.43 25.97 -0.33
N LYS A 283 11.98 27.17 -0.08
CA LYS A 283 11.85 28.37 -0.92
C LYS A 283 12.29 28.20 -2.37
N LYS A 284 13.17 27.22 -2.67
CA LYS A 284 13.67 26.94 -4.02
C LYS A 284 12.73 26.08 -4.86
N LEU A 285 11.74 25.42 -4.23
CA LEU A 285 10.79 24.55 -4.92
C LEU A 285 9.75 25.38 -5.69
N PRO A 286 9.37 24.99 -6.92
CA PRO A 286 8.33 25.68 -7.70
C PRO A 286 7.01 25.89 -6.94
N SER A 287 6.58 24.88 -6.17
CA SER A 287 5.37 24.97 -5.34
C SER A 287 5.40 26.10 -4.31
N PHE A 288 6.59 26.51 -3.85
CA PHE A 288 6.72 27.62 -2.90
C PHE A 288 6.47 28.98 -3.57
N GLN A 289 6.84 29.12 -4.85
CA GLN A 289 6.60 30.34 -5.62
C GLN A 289 5.08 30.56 -5.82
N MET A 290 4.35 29.48 -6.12
CA MET A 290 2.88 29.50 -6.28
C MET A 290 2.09 29.31 -4.97
N ARG A 291 2.76 29.37 -3.80
CA ARG A 291 2.15 29.09 -2.49
C ARG A 291 0.89 29.93 -2.25
N GLN A 292 0.92 31.20 -2.62
CA GLN A 292 -0.18 32.13 -2.36
C GLN A 292 -1.41 31.81 -3.22
N ASP A 293 -1.19 31.45 -4.48
CA ASP A 293 -2.25 31.11 -5.44
C ASP A 293 -2.93 29.79 -5.05
N ILE A 294 -2.13 28.80 -4.64
CA ILE A 294 -2.63 27.53 -4.09
C ILE A 294 -3.49 27.79 -2.84
N LEU A 295 -3.01 28.61 -1.90
CA LEU A 295 -3.76 28.96 -0.68
C LEU A 295 -5.02 29.79 -0.96
N GLN A 296 -5.03 30.62 -1.99
CA GLN A 296 -6.25 31.29 -2.43
C GLN A 296 -7.25 30.29 -3.01
N MET A 297 -6.83 29.45 -3.94
CA MET A 297 -7.70 28.47 -4.60
C MET A 297 -8.31 27.46 -3.61
N VAL A 298 -7.54 26.97 -2.62
CA VAL A 298 -8.03 26.11 -1.52
C VAL A 298 -9.09 26.82 -0.66
N ARG A 299 -8.92 28.11 -0.35
CA ARG A 299 -9.88 28.86 0.47
C ARG A 299 -11.20 29.09 -0.28
N GLU A 300 -11.12 29.51 -1.53
CA GLU A 300 -12.29 29.87 -2.36
C GLU A 300 -13.12 28.66 -2.81
N ASN A 301 -12.49 27.51 -3.09
CA ASN A 301 -13.15 26.36 -3.74
C ASN A 301 -13.22 25.14 -2.82
N GLN A 302 -14.25 24.31 -2.96
CA GLN A 302 -14.37 23.08 -2.15
C GLN A 302 -13.50 21.94 -2.68
N VAL A 303 -13.40 21.80 -4.01
CA VAL A 303 -12.53 20.85 -4.71
C VAL A 303 -11.57 21.63 -5.59
N ILE A 304 -10.29 21.26 -5.58
CA ILE A 304 -9.27 21.82 -6.49
C ILE A 304 -8.37 20.73 -7.06
N LEU A 305 -7.70 21.05 -8.16
CA LEU A 305 -6.74 20.19 -8.84
C LEU A 305 -5.37 20.87 -8.97
N ILE A 306 -4.33 20.24 -8.44
CA ILE A 306 -2.93 20.70 -8.53
C ILE A 306 -2.17 19.76 -9.47
N SER A 307 -1.83 20.24 -10.65
CA SER A 307 -0.89 19.56 -11.56
C SER A 307 0.52 20.13 -11.43
N GLY A 308 1.49 19.43 -11.98
CA GLY A 308 2.89 19.86 -12.06
C GLY A 308 3.83 18.66 -12.03
N GLU A 309 5.05 18.80 -12.53
CA GLU A 309 5.98 17.68 -12.74
C GLU A 309 6.43 17.00 -11.42
N THR A 310 7.14 15.86 -11.55
CA THR A 310 7.86 15.27 -10.42
C THR A 310 8.93 16.26 -9.91
N GLY A 311 9.24 16.21 -8.61
CA GLY A 311 10.19 17.14 -7.98
C GLY A 311 9.69 18.59 -7.76
N CYS A 312 8.58 19.03 -8.37
CA CYS A 312 8.10 20.42 -8.26
C CYS A 312 7.58 20.82 -6.86
N GLY A 313 7.42 19.85 -5.94
CA GLY A 313 7.18 20.09 -4.51
C GLY A 313 5.78 19.75 -3.97
N LYS A 314 4.81 19.34 -4.81
CA LYS A 314 3.41 19.03 -4.44
C LYS A 314 3.26 18.29 -3.10
N THR A 315 3.72 17.04 -3.08
CA THR A 315 3.59 16.05 -2.00
C THR A 315 4.08 16.52 -0.64
N THR A 316 5.24 17.19 -0.58
CA THR A 316 5.83 17.64 0.69
C THR A 316 5.36 19.03 1.11
N GLN A 317 4.97 19.90 0.17
CA GLN A 317 4.73 21.32 0.47
C GLN A 317 3.26 21.70 0.63
N VAL A 318 2.34 21.14 -0.16
CA VAL A 318 0.93 21.61 -0.19
C VAL A 318 0.25 21.45 1.18
N ALA A 319 0.41 20.28 1.82
CA ALA A 319 -0.13 20.04 3.16
C ALA A 319 0.49 20.96 4.23
N GLN A 320 1.78 21.30 4.09
CA GLN A 320 2.44 22.25 4.99
C GLN A 320 1.91 23.68 4.80
N PHE A 321 1.70 24.13 3.55
CA PHE A 321 1.16 25.46 3.27
C PHE A 321 -0.22 25.63 3.90
N ILE A 322 -1.11 24.65 3.74
CA ILE A 322 -2.44 24.65 4.34
C ILE A 322 -2.35 24.76 5.87
N LEU A 323 -1.52 23.93 6.51
CA LEU A 323 -1.35 23.98 7.96
C LEU A 323 -0.75 25.31 8.45
N ASP A 324 0.27 25.82 7.75
CA ASP A 324 0.98 27.04 8.13
C ASP A 324 0.07 28.29 7.96
N ASP A 325 -0.79 28.36 6.94
CA ASP A 325 -1.80 29.44 6.78
C ASP A 325 -2.80 29.45 7.94
N TYR A 326 -3.39 28.29 8.25
CA TYR A 326 -4.35 28.15 9.35
C TYR A 326 -3.72 28.50 10.71
N ILE A 327 -2.47 28.10 10.97
CA ILE A 327 -1.75 28.49 12.19
C ILE A 327 -1.53 30.00 12.25
N LEU A 328 -1.00 30.61 11.18
CA LEU A 328 -0.70 32.05 11.16
C LEU A 328 -1.96 32.93 11.32
N ARG A 329 -3.10 32.48 10.80
CA ARG A 329 -4.41 33.11 10.96
C ARG A 329 -5.08 32.91 12.33
N GLY A 330 -4.52 32.06 13.19
CA GLY A 330 -5.14 31.72 14.48
C GLY A 330 -6.40 30.86 14.32
N GLU A 331 -6.33 29.87 13.41
CA GLU A 331 -7.38 28.88 13.13
C GLU A 331 -6.81 27.44 13.14
N GLY A 332 -5.53 27.25 13.51
CA GLY A 332 -4.79 25.99 13.45
C GLY A 332 -5.48 24.82 14.16
N SER A 333 -6.21 25.07 15.24
CA SER A 333 -7.03 24.08 15.95
C SER A 333 -8.12 23.42 15.09
N THR A 334 -8.54 24.07 14.00
CA THR A 334 -9.52 23.56 13.02
C THR A 334 -8.88 22.85 11.82
N CYS A 335 -7.55 22.87 11.72
CA CYS A 335 -6.81 22.28 10.61
C CYS A 335 -6.37 20.83 10.92
N HIS A 336 -6.96 19.85 10.24
CA HIS A 336 -6.39 18.51 10.13
C HIS A 336 -6.36 18.10 8.67
N VAL A 337 -5.14 17.90 8.15
CA VAL A 337 -4.86 17.53 6.77
C VAL A 337 -4.55 16.05 6.71
N VAL A 338 -5.36 15.29 5.97
CA VAL A 338 -5.04 13.91 5.60
C VAL A 338 -4.47 13.92 4.19
N CYS A 339 -3.34 13.28 3.96
CA CYS A 339 -2.76 13.12 2.63
C CYS A 339 -2.59 11.63 2.30
N THR A 340 -3.28 11.15 1.26
CA THR A 340 -3.10 9.76 0.81
C THR A 340 -1.85 9.62 -0.04
N GLN A 341 -1.26 8.44 0.01
CA GLN A 341 -0.18 7.99 -0.88
C GLN A 341 -0.52 6.59 -1.41
N PRO A 342 -0.15 6.25 -2.66
CA PRO A 342 -0.41 4.91 -3.20
C PRO A 342 0.43 3.83 -2.48
N ARG A 343 1.70 4.10 -2.20
CA ARG A 343 2.65 3.15 -1.62
C ARG A 343 2.89 3.39 -0.13
N ARG A 344 3.09 2.31 0.63
CA ARG A 344 3.45 2.36 2.07
C ARG A 344 4.72 3.17 2.32
N ILE A 345 5.76 2.94 1.51
CA ILE A 345 7.06 3.61 1.65
C ILE A 345 6.98 5.12 1.38
N SER A 346 6.08 5.56 0.49
CA SER A 346 5.81 6.99 0.28
C SER A 346 5.13 7.61 1.49
N ALA A 347 4.11 6.95 2.07
CA ALA A 347 3.43 7.45 3.27
C ALA A 347 4.38 7.62 4.48
N THR A 348 5.35 6.72 4.68
CA THR A 348 6.34 6.86 5.76
C THR A 348 7.41 7.90 5.44
N SER A 349 8.08 7.78 4.29
CA SER A 349 9.22 8.65 3.94
C SER A 349 8.81 10.11 3.74
N VAL A 350 7.62 10.39 3.18
CA VAL A 350 7.10 11.75 3.07
C VAL A 350 6.77 12.34 4.43
N ALA A 351 6.16 11.58 5.35
CA ALA A 351 5.87 12.05 6.70
C ALA A 351 7.15 12.36 7.50
N GLU A 352 8.18 11.50 7.40
CA GLU A 352 9.47 11.73 8.06
C GLU A 352 10.24 12.89 7.43
N ARG A 353 10.19 13.03 6.11
CA ARG A 353 10.73 14.19 5.38
C ARG A 353 10.06 15.49 5.81
N VAL A 354 8.72 15.52 5.87
CA VAL A 354 7.95 16.71 6.25
C VAL A 354 8.14 17.05 7.74
N ALA A 355 8.22 16.05 8.62
CA ALA A 355 8.59 16.29 10.02
C ALA A 355 10.00 16.92 10.14
N SER A 356 11.00 16.40 9.41
CA SER A 356 12.36 16.95 9.40
C SER A 356 12.41 18.38 8.83
N GLU A 357 11.63 18.67 7.77
CA GLU A 357 11.47 20.03 7.20
C GLU A 357 10.81 21.04 8.14
N ARG A 358 10.09 20.56 9.16
CA ARG A 358 9.43 21.36 10.20
C ARG A 358 10.24 21.41 11.49
N ASP A 359 11.42 20.80 11.52
CA ASP A 359 12.23 20.56 12.72
C ASP A 359 11.42 19.86 13.83
N GLU A 360 10.91 18.67 13.50
CA GLU A 360 10.07 17.81 14.34
C GLU A 360 10.48 16.34 14.22
N VAL A 361 10.10 15.54 15.21
CA VAL A 361 10.12 14.08 15.14
C VAL A 361 8.76 13.59 14.64
N CYS A 362 8.75 12.73 13.63
CA CYS A 362 7.52 12.20 13.03
C CYS A 362 6.67 11.44 14.08
N GLY A 363 5.40 11.83 14.21
CA GLY A 363 4.47 11.32 15.23
C GLY A 363 4.61 11.93 16.62
N ALA A 364 5.58 12.82 16.86
CA ALA A 364 5.71 13.51 18.15
C ALA A 364 4.97 14.86 18.20
N ASP A 365 4.78 15.53 17.05
CA ASP A 365 4.16 16.86 16.98
C ASP A 365 3.18 17.02 15.80
N SER A 366 3.45 17.90 14.83
CA SER A 366 2.48 18.30 13.80
C SER A 366 2.30 17.29 12.66
N THR A 367 3.32 16.49 12.36
CA THR A 367 3.34 15.58 11.21
C THR A 367 3.48 14.12 11.64
N GLY A 368 2.71 13.23 11.01
CA GLY A 368 2.72 11.79 11.31
C GLY A 368 2.26 10.93 10.13
N TYR A 369 2.22 9.61 10.33
CA TYR A 369 1.67 8.67 9.35
C TYR A 369 0.83 7.54 9.97
N GLN A 370 -0.07 6.96 9.16
CA GLN A 370 -0.73 5.69 9.45
C GLN A 370 -0.81 4.80 8.21
N ILE A 371 -0.25 3.59 8.32
CA ILE A 371 -0.33 2.55 7.29
C ILE A 371 -0.88 1.25 7.91
N ARG A 372 -1.01 0.19 7.12
CA ARG A 372 -1.52 -1.10 7.63
C ARG A 372 -0.54 -1.69 8.66
N LEU A 373 -1.06 -1.92 9.88
CA LEU A 373 -0.37 -2.47 11.07
C LEU A 373 0.71 -1.57 11.70
N GLU A 374 0.86 -0.31 11.28
CA GLU A 374 1.96 0.55 11.72
C GLU A 374 1.56 2.03 11.65
N ALA A 375 1.88 2.82 12.68
CA ALA A 375 1.55 4.25 12.72
C ALA A 375 2.48 5.05 13.64
N LYS A 376 2.75 6.30 13.24
CA LYS A 376 3.35 7.36 14.06
C LYS A 376 2.36 8.54 14.06
N ILE A 377 1.32 8.46 14.90
CA ILE A 377 0.18 9.39 14.89
C ILE A 377 0.57 10.76 15.48
N CYS A 378 0.33 11.83 14.70
CA CYS A 378 0.53 13.22 15.10
C CYS A 378 -0.50 13.72 16.14
N ARG A 379 -0.30 14.94 16.66
CA ARG A 379 -1.29 15.64 17.50
C ARG A 379 -2.67 15.73 16.81
N LYS A 380 -3.76 15.69 17.60
CA LYS A 380 -5.16 15.60 17.10
C LYS A 380 -5.67 16.81 16.30
N LYS A 381 -5.04 17.99 16.45
CA LYS A 381 -5.48 19.26 15.87
C LYS A 381 -4.26 20.07 15.41
N GLY A 382 -4.40 20.82 14.32
CA GLY A 382 -3.30 21.55 13.69
C GLY A 382 -2.23 20.60 13.16
N SER A 383 -2.59 19.60 12.36
CA SER A 383 -1.68 18.50 11.99
C SER A 383 -1.87 17.95 10.58
N ILE A 384 -0.84 17.24 10.11
CA ILE A 384 -0.76 16.55 8.82
C ILE A 384 -0.54 15.06 9.07
N LEU A 385 -1.43 14.22 8.55
CA LEU A 385 -1.37 12.77 8.64
C LEU A 385 -1.28 12.14 7.25
N PHE A 386 -0.12 11.55 6.93
CA PHE A 386 0.04 10.78 5.69
C PHE A 386 -0.48 9.36 5.88
N CYS A 387 -1.24 8.82 4.93
CA CYS A 387 -1.74 7.45 5.00
C CYS A 387 -1.75 6.78 3.63
N THR A 388 -1.89 5.45 3.58
CA THR A 388 -2.20 4.80 2.30
C THR A 388 -3.68 4.91 1.97
N THR A 389 -4.03 4.96 0.69
CA THR A 389 -5.42 5.06 0.21
C THR A 389 -6.36 4.00 0.81
N GLY A 390 -5.85 2.79 1.05
CA GLY A 390 -6.59 1.71 1.73
C GLY A 390 -6.90 1.98 3.21
N ILE A 391 -6.10 2.78 3.92
CA ILE A 391 -6.39 3.23 5.29
C ILE A 391 -7.52 4.26 5.28
N LEU A 392 -7.52 5.19 4.32
CA LEU A 392 -8.63 6.13 4.14
C LEU A 392 -9.95 5.40 3.87
N LEU A 393 -9.99 4.40 2.98
CA LEU A 393 -11.19 3.57 2.77
C LEU A 393 -11.63 2.84 4.05
N GLN A 394 -10.68 2.37 4.87
CA GLN A 394 -11.00 1.75 6.16
C GLN A 394 -11.65 2.75 7.14
N TRP A 395 -11.23 4.02 7.13
CA TRP A 395 -11.90 5.09 7.87
C TRP A 395 -13.27 5.42 7.29
N MET A 396 -13.40 5.61 5.97
CA MET A 396 -14.69 5.90 5.30
C MET A 396 -15.74 4.80 5.50
N ARG A 397 -15.34 3.55 5.77
CA ARG A 397 -16.26 2.49 6.18
C ARG A 397 -16.92 2.73 7.56
N SER A 398 -16.22 3.39 8.47
CA SER A 398 -16.65 3.63 9.86
C SER A 398 -17.20 5.04 10.07
N ASP A 399 -16.62 6.02 9.40
CA ASP A 399 -17.10 7.40 9.30
C ASP A 399 -17.03 7.86 7.83
N PRO A 400 -18.11 7.65 7.04
CA PRO A 400 -18.17 8.12 5.65
C PRO A 400 -18.08 9.64 5.49
N ALA A 401 -18.32 10.40 6.56
CA ALA A 401 -18.32 11.86 6.55
C ALA A 401 -16.96 12.47 6.92
N LEU A 402 -15.97 11.66 7.32
CA LEU A 402 -14.60 12.07 7.65
C LEU A 402 -14.58 13.30 8.58
N ARG A 403 -15.34 13.27 9.68
CA ARG A 403 -15.63 14.48 10.50
C ARG A 403 -14.42 15.08 11.21
N GLU A 404 -13.36 14.28 11.40
CA GLU A 404 -12.08 14.71 11.98
C GLU A 404 -11.12 15.29 10.92
N VAL A 405 -11.49 15.30 9.64
CA VAL A 405 -10.70 15.84 8.53
C VAL A 405 -11.31 17.16 8.05
N SER A 406 -10.49 18.21 7.92
CA SER A 406 -10.89 19.45 7.23
C SER A 406 -10.33 19.56 5.82
N HIS A 407 -9.16 18.98 5.56
CA HIS A 407 -8.55 18.94 4.23
C HIS A 407 -8.14 17.51 3.89
N LEU A 408 -8.67 16.98 2.78
CA LEU A 408 -8.26 15.70 2.22
C LEU A 408 -7.46 15.94 0.93
N VAL A 409 -6.18 15.56 0.96
CA VAL A 409 -5.29 15.58 -0.20
C VAL A 409 -5.22 14.16 -0.77
N LEU A 410 -5.63 14.01 -2.03
CA LEU A 410 -5.42 12.79 -2.81
C LEU A 410 -4.20 13.01 -3.71
N ASP A 411 -3.06 12.45 -3.30
CA ASP A 411 -1.82 12.53 -4.07
C ASP A 411 -1.68 11.38 -5.07
N GLU A 412 -0.90 11.62 -6.11
CA GLU A 412 -0.57 10.68 -7.18
C GLU A 412 -1.76 9.93 -7.80
N ILE A 413 -2.89 10.63 -7.95
CA ILE A 413 -4.09 10.16 -8.70
C ILE A 413 -3.75 9.75 -10.14
N HIS A 414 -2.61 10.24 -10.65
CA HIS A 414 -2.07 9.96 -11.95
C HIS A 414 -1.66 8.47 -12.13
N GLU A 415 -1.44 7.72 -11.06
CA GLU A 415 -1.12 6.28 -11.12
C GLU A 415 -2.34 5.40 -11.44
N ARG A 416 -3.57 5.95 -11.38
CA ARG A 416 -4.85 5.25 -11.68
C ARG A 416 -5.06 3.93 -10.92
N ASP A 417 -4.56 3.85 -9.69
CA ASP A 417 -4.85 2.74 -8.79
C ASP A 417 -6.37 2.63 -8.51
N VAL A 418 -6.88 1.41 -8.50
CA VAL A 418 -8.30 1.07 -8.30
C VAL A 418 -8.79 1.55 -6.92
N THR A 419 -7.93 1.52 -5.89
CA THR A 419 -8.26 2.05 -4.55
C THR A 419 -8.48 3.57 -4.60
N SER A 420 -7.65 4.28 -5.38
CA SER A 420 -7.71 5.74 -5.55
C SER A 420 -8.94 6.16 -6.37
N ASP A 421 -9.19 5.53 -7.51
CA ASP A 421 -10.39 5.76 -8.33
C ASP A 421 -11.68 5.47 -7.53
N PHE A 422 -11.67 4.49 -6.62
CA PHE A 422 -12.81 4.19 -5.76
C PHE A 422 -13.02 5.23 -4.64
N VAL A 423 -11.94 5.76 -4.02
CA VAL A 423 -12.04 6.92 -3.11
C VAL A 423 -12.61 8.12 -3.85
N ILE A 424 -12.08 8.43 -5.04
CA ILE A 424 -12.54 9.53 -5.90
C ILE A 424 -14.03 9.39 -6.22
N THR A 425 -14.49 8.16 -6.46
CA THR A 425 -15.91 7.87 -6.72
C THR A 425 -16.78 8.10 -5.48
N ILE A 426 -16.37 7.61 -4.30
CA ILE A 426 -17.15 7.83 -3.05
C ILE A 426 -17.19 9.32 -2.68
N LEU A 427 -16.12 10.08 -2.92
CA LEU A 427 -16.07 11.49 -2.55
C LEU A 427 -17.13 12.34 -3.28
N LYS A 428 -17.60 11.94 -4.47
CA LYS A 428 -18.73 12.59 -5.15
C LYS A 428 -20.03 12.59 -4.33
N ASP A 429 -20.29 11.54 -3.56
CA ASP A 429 -21.44 11.48 -2.64
C ASP A 429 -21.17 12.25 -1.33
N VAL A 430 -19.90 12.32 -0.90
CA VAL A 430 -19.49 12.92 0.38
C VAL A 430 -19.44 14.44 0.30
N ILE A 431 -18.87 15.00 -0.77
CA ILE A 431 -18.59 16.44 -0.94
C ILE A 431 -19.86 17.30 -0.80
N PRO A 432 -21.00 17.01 -1.46
CA PRO A 432 -22.24 17.81 -1.32
C PRO A 432 -22.80 17.82 0.10
N LYS A 433 -22.55 16.76 0.88
CA LYS A 433 -22.99 16.61 2.28
C LYS A 433 -21.97 17.15 3.29
N ARG A 434 -20.74 17.45 2.87
CA ARG A 434 -19.65 17.97 3.72
C ARG A 434 -19.07 19.29 3.15
N PRO A 435 -19.85 20.40 3.13
CA PRO A 435 -19.38 21.69 2.60
C PRO A 435 -18.09 22.21 3.27
N ASN A 436 -17.85 21.83 4.53
CA ASN A 436 -16.66 22.22 5.29
C ASN A 436 -15.42 21.31 5.03
N LEU A 437 -15.53 20.26 4.21
CA LEU A 437 -14.41 19.43 3.78
C LEU A 437 -13.83 19.99 2.48
N LYS A 438 -12.55 20.36 2.51
CA LYS A 438 -11.77 20.70 1.30
C LYS A 438 -11.14 19.43 0.71
N VAL A 439 -11.20 19.29 -0.61
CA VAL A 439 -10.58 18.17 -1.34
C VAL A 439 -9.56 18.71 -2.34
N ILE A 440 -8.32 18.24 -2.23
CA ILE A 440 -7.19 18.66 -3.07
C ILE A 440 -6.72 17.43 -3.84
N LEU A 441 -6.87 17.46 -5.16
CA LEU A 441 -6.42 16.40 -6.06
C LEU A 441 -5.03 16.76 -6.58
N MET A 442 -4.03 15.88 -6.51
CA MET A 442 -2.68 16.16 -7.01
C MET A 442 -2.24 15.14 -8.06
N SER A 443 -1.70 15.64 -9.17
CA SER A 443 -1.27 14.86 -10.34
C SER A 443 0.15 15.26 -10.78
N ALA A 444 0.97 14.28 -11.16
CA ALA A 444 2.27 14.53 -11.79
C ALA A 444 2.19 14.81 -13.30
N THR A 445 1.03 14.59 -13.94
CA THR A 445 0.91 14.58 -15.42
C THR A 445 -0.16 15.53 -15.96
N LEU A 446 0.01 15.96 -17.21
CA LEU A 446 -0.89 16.90 -17.92
C LEU A 446 -2.30 16.34 -18.20
N ASN A 447 -2.53 15.03 -18.09
CA ASN A 447 -3.87 14.44 -18.26
C ASN A 447 -4.83 14.72 -17.07
N ALA A 448 -4.47 15.69 -16.22
CA ALA A 448 -5.21 16.11 -15.05
C ALA A 448 -6.63 16.64 -15.39
N GLU A 449 -6.84 17.19 -16.60
CA GLU A 449 -8.15 17.68 -17.06
C GLU A 449 -9.30 16.68 -16.85
N GLN A 450 -9.05 15.38 -16.97
CA GLN A 450 -10.10 14.36 -16.80
C GLN A 450 -10.66 14.37 -15.37
N PHE A 451 -9.81 14.64 -14.36
CA PHE A 451 -10.24 14.75 -12.97
C PHE A 451 -10.97 16.05 -12.69
N SER A 452 -10.56 17.17 -13.30
CA SER A 452 -11.32 18.44 -13.22
C SER A 452 -12.71 18.26 -13.82
N LYS A 453 -12.82 17.72 -15.04
CA LYS A 453 -14.09 17.44 -15.72
C LYS A 453 -14.97 16.46 -14.94
N TYR A 454 -14.38 15.46 -14.29
CA TYR A 454 -15.10 14.55 -13.38
C TYR A 454 -15.70 15.31 -12.19
N TYR A 455 -14.93 16.18 -11.53
CA TYR A 455 -15.40 17.07 -10.47
C TYR A 455 -15.98 18.39 -11.00
N ASP A 456 -16.88 18.29 -11.99
CA ASP A 456 -17.76 19.38 -12.44
C ASP A 456 -17.01 20.61 -13.01
N ASN A 457 -15.80 20.38 -13.53
CA ASN A 457 -14.81 21.37 -13.96
C ASN A 457 -14.19 22.17 -12.79
N CYS A 458 -13.82 21.48 -11.71
CA CYS A 458 -13.19 22.12 -10.56
C CYS A 458 -11.89 22.86 -10.94
N PRO A 459 -11.56 24.00 -10.31
CA PRO A 459 -10.41 24.80 -10.69
C PRO A 459 -9.08 24.04 -10.60
N SER A 460 -8.26 24.23 -11.63
CA SER A 460 -6.95 23.62 -11.76
C SER A 460 -5.83 24.65 -11.73
N ILE A 461 -4.74 24.35 -11.02
CA ILE A 461 -3.49 25.12 -11.00
C ILE A 461 -2.33 24.22 -11.40
N ASN A 462 -1.46 24.71 -12.30
CA ASN A 462 -0.30 23.96 -12.77
C ASN A 462 0.99 24.56 -12.22
N ILE A 463 1.68 23.78 -11.39
CA ILE A 463 2.99 24.14 -10.85
C ILE A 463 4.07 23.81 -11.89
N PRO A 464 4.90 24.77 -12.34
CA PRO A 464 5.93 24.51 -13.32
C PRO A 464 7.00 23.56 -12.77
N GLY A 465 7.60 22.76 -13.66
CA GLY A 465 8.75 21.93 -13.33
C GLY A 465 10.06 22.74 -13.29
N PHE A 466 11.03 22.24 -12.52
CA PHE A 466 12.45 22.49 -12.77
C PHE A 466 13.11 21.17 -13.16
N THR A 467 12.81 20.71 -14.37
CA THR A 467 13.56 19.65 -15.03
C THR A 467 14.84 20.24 -15.61
N TYR A 468 15.99 19.67 -15.24
CA TYR A 468 17.26 19.91 -15.94
C TYR A 468 17.22 19.18 -17.29
N PRO A 469 17.95 19.63 -18.32
CA PRO A 469 18.03 18.90 -19.58
C PRO A 469 18.64 17.51 -19.35
N VAL A 470 17.89 16.46 -19.71
CA VAL A 470 18.33 15.07 -19.65
C VAL A 470 18.65 14.61 -21.07
N GLU A 471 19.82 14.01 -21.28
CA GLU A 471 20.19 13.37 -22.54
C GLU A 471 19.58 11.96 -22.58
N GLU A 472 18.75 11.68 -23.59
CA GLU A 472 18.23 10.34 -23.84
C GLU A 472 19.19 9.56 -24.75
N LEU A 473 19.61 8.37 -24.29
CA LEU A 473 20.44 7.45 -25.07
C LEU A 473 19.67 6.14 -25.29
N TYR A 474 19.65 5.68 -26.54
CA TYR A 474 18.92 4.49 -26.96
C TYR A 474 19.85 3.26 -26.98
N LEU A 475 19.30 2.08 -27.24
CA LEU A 475 20.03 0.81 -27.11
C LEU A 475 21.29 0.77 -27.98
N GLU A 476 21.21 1.33 -29.18
CA GLU A 476 22.32 1.51 -30.12
C GLU A 476 23.45 2.39 -29.57
N ASP A 477 23.12 3.47 -28.85
CA ASP A 477 24.11 4.35 -28.20
C ASP A 477 24.77 3.62 -27.03
N VAL A 478 23.97 2.92 -26.20
CA VAL A 478 24.47 2.12 -25.07
C VAL A 478 25.40 1.00 -25.55
N LEU A 479 25.05 0.28 -26.62
CA LEU A 479 25.88 -0.76 -27.23
C LEU A 479 27.16 -0.20 -27.87
N HIS A 480 27.10 1.02 -28.40
CA HIS A 480 28.28 1.71 -28.94
C HIS A 480 29.25 2.12 -27.83
N LEU A 481 28.75 2.72 -26.75
CA LEU A 481 29.54 3.17 -25.59
C LEU A 481 30.17 2.01 -24.82
N THR A 482 29.38 0.97 -24.51
CA THR A 482 29.83 -0.20 -23.74
C THR A 482 30.67 -1.18 -24.56
N ASN A 483 30.64 -1.10 -25.90
CA ASN A 483 31.23 -2.11 -26.79
C ASN A 483 30.74 -3.54 -26.49
N PHE A 484 29.49 -3.70 -26.04
CA PHE A 484 28.91 -4.99 -25.69
C PHE A 484 28.48 -5.79 -26.94
N THR A 485 28.61 -7.13 -26.86
CA THR A 485 28.12 -8.07 -27.89
C THR A 485 27.49 -9.34 -27.34
N ALA A 486 27.43 -9.54 -26.02
CA ALA A 486 27.15 -10.86 -25.42
C ALA A 486 25.67 -11.29 -25.42
N PHE A 487 24.84 -10.71 -26.31
CA PHE A 487 23.51 -11.23 -26.59
C PHE A 487 23.61 -12.65 -27.16
N LYS A 488 23.38 -13.64 -26.30
CA LYS A 488 23.34 -15.06 -26.65
C LYS A 488 22.42 -15.25 -27.87
N PRO A 489 22.80 -16.02 -28.90
CA PRO A 489 21.97 -16.17 -30.09
C PRO A 489 20.67 -16.93 -29.76
N PRO A 490 19.55 -16.64 -30.43
CA PRO A 490 18.28 -17.33 -30.18
C PRO A 490 18.42 -18.83 -30.47
N ARG A 491 18.14 -19.66 -29.46
CA ARG A 491 18.35 -21.11 -29.49
C ARG A 491 17.52 -21.76 -30.60
N GLN A 492 18.16 -22.12 -31.71
CA GLN A 492 17.50 -22.76 -32.84
C GLN A 492 17.10 -24.21 -32.49
N GLU A 493 15.81 -24.48 -32.38
CA GLU A 493 15.31 -25.85 -32.19
C GLU A 493 15.20 -26.60 -33.52
N GLN A 494 15.93 -27.71 -33.62
CA GLN A 494 16.04 -28.52 -34.84
C GLN A 494 15.02 -29.67 -34.88
N GLY A 495 14.79 -30.21 -36.09
CA GLY A 495 13.93 -31.37 -36.31
C GLY A 495 12.46 -31.11 -36.00
N TRP A 496 11.76 -32.14 -35.52
CA TRP A 496 10.31 -32.11 -35.22
C TRP A 496 9.94 -31.07 -34.15
N LYS A 497 10.86 -30.72 -33.25
CA LYS A 497 10.59 -29.79 -32.14
C LYS A 497 10.20 -28.38 -32.59
N LYS A 498 10.67 -27.93 -33.77
CA LYS A 498 10.27 -26.62 -34.34
C LYS A 498 8.78 -26.52 -34.64
N HIS A 499 8.10 -27.66 -34.84
CA HIS A 499 6.66 -27.72 -35.11
C HIS A 499 5.79 -27.83 -33.85
N MET A 500 6.39 -27.89 -32.65
CA MET A 500 5.65 -27.83 -31.39
C MET A 500 4.90 -26.49 -31.27
N PRO A 501 3.65 -26.45 -30.77
CA PRO A 501 2.85 -25.22 -30.74
C PRO A 501 3.52 -24.03 -30.03
N HIS A 502 4.23 -24.29 -28.92
CA HIS A 502 5.01 -23.28 -28.19
C HIS A 502 6.11 -22.66 -29.07
N ASN A 503 6.87 -23.51 -29.79
CA ASN A 503 7.97 -23.07 -30.65
C ASN A 503 7.47 -22.35 -31.90
N LYS A 504 6.32 -22.75 -32.45
CA LYS A 504 5.64 -22.02 -33.55
C LYS A 504 5.22 -20.61 -33.13
N SER A 505 4.83 -20.41 -31.86
CA SER A 505 4.56 -19.08 -31.28
C SER A 505 5.84 -18.25 -31.12
N LYS A 506 6.93 -18.86 -30.62
CA LYS A 506 8.23 -18.17 -30.49
C LYS A 506 8.85 -17.79 -31.84
N LEU A 507 8.68 -18.62 -32.87
CA LEU A 507 9.06 -18.31 -34.24
C LEU A 507 8.31 -17.08 -34.77
N ARG A 508 6.97 -17.04 -34.64
CA ARG A 508 6.18 -15.86 -35.05
C ARG A 508 6.67 -14.56 -34.43
N LYS A 509 6.89 -14.53 -33.11
CA LYS A 509 7.49 -13.35 -32.44
C LYS A 509 8.85 -12.95 -33.01
N THR A 510 9.67 -13.94 -33.37
CA THR A 510 11.01 -13.72 -33.93
C THR A 510 10.94 -13.10 -35.33
N ASP A 511 9.90 -13.40 -36.09
CA ASP A 511 9.69 -12.85 -37.43
C ASP A 511 8.97 -11.48 -37.35
N GLU A 512 7.97 -11.33 -36.48
CA GLU A 512 7.33 -10.05 -36.11
C GLU A 512 8.36 -8.99 -35.65
N PHE A 513 9.33 -9.39 -34.81
CA PHE A 513 10.45 -8.53 -34.40
C PHE A 513 11.34 -8.11 -35.57
N LYS A 514 11.67 -9.04 -36.49
CA LYS A 514 12.51 -8.72 -37.66
C LYS A 514 11.83 -7.74 -38.59
N ASP A 515 10.55 -7.94 -38.88
CA ASP A 515 9.78 -7.07 -39.76
C ASP A 515 9.69 -5.64 -39.20
N PHE A 516 9.71 -5.48 -37.88
CA PHE A 516 9.80 -4.19 -37.19
C PHE A 516 11.22 -3.58 -37.20
N ILE A 517 12.26 -4.34 -36.83
CA ILE A 517 13.61 -3.79 -36.60
C ILE A 517 14.46 -3.66 -37.87
N GLU A 518 14.24 -4.51 -38.89
CA GLU A 518 15.04 -4.53 -40.11
C GLU A 518 14.95 -3.22 -40.94
N PRO A 519 13.78 -2.57 -41.11
CA PRO A 519 13.71 -1.23 -41.71
C PRO A 519 14.50 -0.17 -40.92
N TYR A 520 14.44 -0.22 -39.59
CA TYR A 520 15.13 0.73 -38.72
C TYR A 520 16.65 0.57 -38.80
N VAL A 521 17.15 -0.67 -38.72
CA VAL A 521 18.60 -0.95 -38.84
C VAL A 521 19.13 -0.56 -40.22
N ARG A 522 18.34 -0.69 -41.30
CA ARG A 522 18.71 -0.17 -42.63
C ARG A 522 18.81 1.35 -42.67
N HIS A 523 17.93 2.06 -41.95
CA HIS A 523 18.04 3.51 -41.80
C HIS A 523 19.34 3.90 -41.08
N LEU A 524 19.65 3.27 -39.93
CA LEU A 524 20.90 3.51 -39.20
C LEU A 524 22.16 3.17 -40.03
N GLN A 525 22.11 2.09 -40.81
CA GLN A 525 23.16 1.74 -41.79
C GLN A 525 23.38 2.85 -42.83
N SER A 526 22.30 3.46 -43.33
CA SER A 526 22.39 4.55 -44.32
C SER A 526 23.02 5.83 -43.74
N GLN A 527 22.77 6.13 -42.45
CA GLN A 527 23.37 7.26 -41.74
C GLN A 527 24.86 7.03 -41.40
N LYS A 528 25.30 5.77 -41.32
CA LYS A 528 26.65 5.37 -40.85
C LYS A 528 27.00 5.83 -39.42
N LYS A 529 25.99 6.13 -38.57
CA LYS A 529 26.19 6.59 -37.18
C LYS A 529 26.83 5.51 -36.29
N TYR A 530 26.56 4.22 -36.54
CA TYR A 530 27.01 3.10 -35.72
C TYR A 530 27.80 2.06 -36.53
N SER A 531 28.62 1.27 -35.83
CA SER A 531 29.39 0.17 -36.43
C SER A 531 28.52 -1.06 -36.72
N SER A 532 28.93 -1.89 -37.69
CA SER A 532 28.23 -3.13 -38.04
C SER A 532 27.96 -4.04 -36.84
N ARG A 533 28.87 -4.06 -35.86
CA ARG A 533 28.77 -4.78 -34.59
C ARG A 533 27.53 -4.40 -33.79
N VAL A 534 27.27 -3.10 -33.63
CA VAL A 534 26.06 -2.59 -32.94
C VAL A 534 24.81 -2.99 -33.72
N LEU A 535 24.86 -2.83 -35.04
CA LEU A 535 23.74 -3.08 -35.95
C LEU A 535 23.39 -4.59 -36.02
N GLU A 536 24.35 -5.49 -35.83
CA GLU A 536 24.13 -6.93 -35.65
C GLU A 536 23.51 -7.27 -34.29
N CYS A 537 23.91 -6.58 -33.21
CA CYS A 537 23.30 -6.73 -31.90
C CYS A 537 21.82 -6.31 -31.89
N LEU A 538 21.46 -5.19 -32.52
CA LEU A 538 20.07 -4.75 -32.68
C LEU A 538 19.20 -5.75 -33.47
N LYS A 539 19.81 -6.58 -34.34
CA LYS A 539 19.10 -7.63 -35.09
C LYS A 539 18.90 -8.93 -34.29
N ASN A 540 19.40 -9.03 -33.05
CA ASN A 540 19.16 -10.21 -32.19
C ASN A 540 17.83 -10.04 -31.42
N PRO A 541 16.82 -10.91 -31.60
CA PRO A 541 15.54 -10.81 -30.88
C PRO A 541 15.67 -10.83 -29.35
N ASN A 542 16.75 -11.39 -28.82
CA ASN A 542 17.03 -11.40 -27.38
C ASN A 542 17.47 -10.02 -26.85
N SER A 543 17.46 -8.96 -27.67
CA SER A 543 17.67 -7.57 -27.23
C SER A 543 16.38 -6.86 -26.80
N GLU A 544 15.19 -7.46 -27.00
CA GLU A 544 13.94 -7.02 -26.33
C GLU A 544 13.88 -7.46 -24.85
N ASP A 545 14.59 -8.54 -24.51
CA ASP A 545 14.69 -9.06 -23.14
C ASP A 545 15.79 -8.29 -22.37
N ILE A 546 15.58 -8.04 -21.07
CA ILE A 546 16.56 -7.34 -20.23
C ILE A 546 17.79 -8.21 -20.01
N CYS A 547 18.94 -7.73 -20.50
CA CYS A 547 20.25 -8.36 -20.33
C CYS A 547 20.98 -7.67 -19.17
N LEU A 548 21.06 -8.34 -18.00
CA LEU A 548 21.72 -7.77 -16.82
C LEU A 548 23.22 -7.57 -17.04
N GLU A 549 23.85 -8.40 -17.87
CA GLU A 549 25.26 -8.27 -18.28
C GLU A 549 25.52 -6.99 -19.10
N LEU A 550 24.50 -6.47 -19.81
CA LEU A 550 24.59 -5.16 -20.49
C LEU A 550 24.39 -4.00 -19.51
N VAL A 551 23.50 -4.16 -18.51
CA VAL A 551 23.30 -3.16 -17.46
C VAL A 551 24.57 -3.01 -16.62
N GLU A 552 25.19 -4.12 -16.23
CA GLU A 552 26.52 -4.18 -15.59
C GLU A 552 27.59 -3.44 -16.42
N ALA A 553 27.72 -3.76 -17.71
CA ALA A 553 28.68 -3.11 -18.59
C ALA A 553 28.43 -1.58 -18.72
N LEU A 554 27.16 -1.14 -18.71
CA LEU A 554 26.80 0.26 -18.69
C LEU A 554 27.13 0.94 -17.36
N LEU A 555 26.89 0.28 -16.22
CA LEU A 555 27.27 0.79 -14.89
C LEU A 555 28.79 0.98 -14.79
N HIS A 556 29.58 0.00 -15.21
CA HIS A 556 31.04 0.14 -15.27
C HIS A 556 31.48 1.27 -16.21
N HIS A 557 30.83 1.44 -17.37
CA HIS A 557 31.12 2.55 -18.28
C HIS A 557 30.82 3.91 -17.62
N ILE A 558 29.65 4.08 -16.97
CA ILE A 558 29.28 5.33 -16.29
C ILE A 558 30.28 5.65 -15.19
N CYS A 559 30.53 4.72 -14.27
CA CYS A 559 31.45 4.92 -13.15
C CYS A 559 32.92 5.15 -13.56
N SER A 560 33.30 4.82 -14.80
CA SER A 560 34.65 5.03 -15.32
C SER A 560 34.80 6.27 -16.22
N THR A 561 33.70 6.93 -16.62
CA THR A 561 33.73 7.98 -17.67
C THR A 561 32.87 9.22 -17.39
N LYS A 562 32.04 9.21 -16.36
CA LYS A 562 31.13 10.31 -15.99
C LYS A 562 31.52 10.93 -14.64
N GLU A 563 31.00 12.12 -14.39
CA GLU A 563 31.18 12.86 -13.13
C GLU A 563 30.35 12.25 -11.99
N ASP A 564 30.65 12.64 -10.75
CA ASP A 564 29.99 12.14 -9.53
C ASP A 564 28.46 12.28 -9.59
N GLY A 565 27.76 11.14 -9.53
CA GLY A 565 26.30 11.10 -9.55
C GLY A 565 25.73 9.77 -9.05
N ALA A 566 24.56 9.82 -8.42
CA ALA A 566 23.85 8.61 -8.01
C ALA A 566 23.14 7.97 -9.21
N ILE A 567 23.38 6.68 -9.46
CA ILE A 567 22.74 5.95 -10.55
C ILE A 567 21.48 5.25 -10.05
N LEU A 568 20.34 5.49 -10.72
CA LEU A 568 19.07 4.81 -10.46
C LEU A 568 18.75 3.85 -11.60
N VAL A 569 18.64 2.55 -11.29
CA VAL A 569 18.35 1.50 -12.28
C VAL A 569 16.92 0.99 -12.09
N PHE A 570 16.10 1.08 -13.14
CA PHE A 570 14.74 0.54 -13.15
C PHE A 570 14.73 -0.89 -13.68
N LEU A 571 14.14 -1.83 -12.93
CA LEU A 571 14.03 -3.24 -13.27
C LEU A 571 12.60 -3.77 -13.02
N PRO A 572 12.16 -4.86 -13.68
CA PRO A 572 10.77 -5.32 -13.63
C PRO A 572 10.31 -5.83 -12.26
N GLY A 573 11.22 -6.35 -11.43
CA GLY A 573 10.88 -6.85 -10.11
C GLY A 573 12.05 -7.41 -9.31
N TRP A 574 11.74 -7.94 -8.13
CA TRP A 574 12.72 -8.35 -7.12
C TRP A 574 13.76 -9.38 -7.60
N ALA A 575 13.39 -10.28 -8.52
CA ALA A 575 14.30 -11.29 -9.06
C ALA A 575 15.45 -10.67 -9.87
N ASP A 576 15.14 -9.71 -10.74
CA ASP A 576 16.12 -9.00 -11.57
C ASP A 576 16.98 -8.08 -10.70
N ILE A 577 16.37 -7.38 -9.73
CA ILE A 577 17.07 -6.54 -8.75
C ILE A 577 18.09 -7.36 -7.94
N SER A 578 17.66 -8.50 -7.41
CA SER A 578 18.54 -9.41 -6.65
C SER A 578 19.67 -9.97 -7.52
N SER A 579 19.37 -10.28 -8.79
CA SER A 579 20.36 -10.84 -9.71
C SER A 579 21.41 -9.79 -10.11
N LEU A 580 20.99 -8.56 -10.43
CA LEU A 580 21.92 -7.46 -10.75
C LEU A 580 22.77 -7.07 -9.53
N HIS A 581 22.16 -6.99 -8.35
CA HIS A 581 22.89 -6.76 -7.10
C HIS A 581 23.99 -7.80 -6.91
N ASN A 582 23.66 -9.09 -7.02
CA ASN A 582 24.62 -10.17 -6.85
C ASN A 582 25.73 -10.18 -7.91
N ILE A 583 25.42 -9.78 -9.16
CA ILE A 583 26.44 -9.59 -10.20
C ILE A 583 27.44 -8.51 -9.76
N ILE A 584 26.94 -7.30 -9.43
CA ILE A 584 27.76 -6.15 -9.03
C ILE A 584 28.61 -6.46 -7.78
N THR A 585 28.06 -7.11 -6.76
CA THR A 585 28.81 -7.44 -5.53
C THR A 585 29.86 -8.54 -5.77
N ASN A 586 29.57 -9.53 -6.61
CA ASN A 586 30.49 -10.65 -6.81
C ASN A 586 31.69 -10.25 -7.69
N CYS A 587 31.50 -9.37 -8.69
CA CYS A 587 32.59 -8.89 -9.55
C CYS A 587 33.66 -8.07 -8.81
N GLY A 588 33.37 -7.59 -7.59
CA GLY A 588 34.37 -7.02 -6.67
C GLY A 588 35.31 -8.05 -6.02
N SER A 589 35.07 -9.36 -6.17
CA SER A 589 35.83 -10.43 -5.50
C SER A 589 36.98 -11.00 -6.34
N ASP A 590 36.95 -10.86 -7.66
CA ASP A 590 37.90 -11.49 -8.59
C ASP A 590 39.08 -10.56 -8.99
N ASN A 591 39.24 -9.40 -8.35
CA ASN A 591 40.26 -8.37 -8.67
C ASN A 591 40.97 -7.78 -7.42
N ILE A 592 41.21 -8.60 -6.39
CA ILE A 592 42.00 -8.23 -5.18
C ILE A 592 43.09 -9.28 -4.95
#